data_AF-A0A0F9ECU9-F1
#
_entry.id   AF-A0A0F9ECU9-F1
#
_cell.length_a   1.000
_cell.length_b   1.000
_cell.length_c   1.000
_cell.angle_alpha   90.00
_cell.angle_beta   90.00
_cell.angle_gamma   90.00
#
_symmetry.space_group_name_H-M   'P 1'
#
loop_
_entity.id
_entity.type
_entity.pdbx_description
1 polymer ?
#
loop_
_entity_poly.entity_id
_entity_poly.type
_entity_poly.pdbx_seq_one_letter_code
_entity_poly.pdbx_strand_id
1 'polypeptide(L)' 'MAENSAISWCHHTFNLGWGCYKKSDGCKNCYAERDSKRYGFDIWGEKKIRRLLSRDYY' A
#
# COMPACT_ATOMS: atom_id res chain seq x y z
N MET A 1 9.25 -2.16 -10.24
CA MET A 1 8.82 -3.56 -10.09
C MET A 1 8.56 -4.08 -11.50
N ALA A 2 9.08 -5.26 -11.85
CA ALA A 2 9.05 -5.81 -13.21
C ALA A 2 7.65 -5.71 -13.84
N GLU A 3 7.58 -5.13 -15.03
CA GLU A 3 6.33 -4.80 -15.73
C GLU A 3 5.53 -6.06 -16.09
N ASN A 4 6.22 -7.14 -16.48
CA ASN A 4 5.57 -8.37 -16.93
C ASN A 4 6.17 -9.60 -16.23
N SER A 5 5.30 -10.39 -15.60
CA SER A 5 5.62 -11.71 -15.05
C SER A 5 5.42 -12.77 -16.14
N ALA A 6 6.20 -13.85 -16.09
CA ALA A 6 5.97 -15.04 -16.94
C ALA A 6 4.69 -15.80 -16.56
N ILE A 7 4.07 -15.45 -15.43
CA ILE A 7 2.82 -16.03 -14.95
C ILE A 7 1.64 -15.28 -15.59
N SER A 8 0.93 -15.94 -16.49
CA SER A 8 -0.10 -15.35 -17.36
C SER A 8 -1.28 -14.68 -16.65
N TRP A 9 -1.55 -15.05 -15.40
CA TRP A 9 -2.65 -14.49 -14.61
C TRP A 9 -2.22 -13.34 -13.67
N CYS A 10 -0.92 -13.04 -13.58
CA CYS A 10 -0.41 -11.95 -12.75
C CYS A 10 -0.50 -10.61 -13.50
N HIS A 11 -1.34 -9.71 -13.03
CA HIS A 11 -1.41 -8.33 -13.53
C HIS A 11 -0.62 -7.41 -12.60
N HIS A 12 0.17 -6.50 -13.16
CA HIS A 12 0.85 -5.50 -12.36
C HIS A 12 -0.15 -4.41 -11.95
N THR A 13 -0.02 -3.93 -10.72
CA THR A 13 -0.75 -2.75 -10.27
C THR A 13 0.25 -1.78 -9.70
N PHE A 14 0.24 -0.56 -10.22
CA PHE A 14 1.08 0.49 -9.70
C PHE A 14 0.41 1.12 -8.47
N ASN A 15 1.11 1.09 -7.33
CA ASN A 15 0.65 1.70 -6.10
C ASN A 15 1.50 2.94 -5.80
N LEU A 16 0.89 4.12 -5.94
CA LEU A 16 1.55 5.41 -5.74
C LEU A 16 2.00 5.62 -4.28
N GLY A 17 1.21 5.14 -3.31
CA GLY A 17 1.42 5.47 -1.91
C GLY A 17 0.87 4.42 -0.96
N TRP A 18 1.62 4.17 0.09
CA TRP A 18 1.32 3.20 1.12
C TRP A 18 0.81 3.91 2.38
N GLY A 19 -0.32 3.45 2.90
CA GLY A 19 -1.03 4.09 4.02
C GLY A 19 -2.38 4.66 3.60
N CYS A 20 -3.34 4.65 4.51
CA CYS A 20 -4.71 5.09 4.26
C CYS A 20 -5.40 5.56 5.55
N TYR A 21 -6.52 6.26 5.42
CA TYR A 21 -7.49 6.44 6.51
C TYR A 21 -8.54 5.33 6.40
N LYS A 22 -9.00 4.76 7.51
CA LYS A 22 -10.00 3.68 7.48
C LYS A 22 -11.38 4.29 7.17
N LYS A 23 -12.04 3.89 6.08
CA LYS A 23 -13.39 4.40 5.70
C LYS A 23 -14.53 3.41 5.88
N SER A 24 -14.25 2.12 5.86
CA SER A 24 -15.28 1.09 5.85
C SER A 24 -14.93 -0.07 6.75
N ASP A 25 -15.94 -0.89 7.07
CA ASP A 25 -15.77 -2.12 7.84
C ASP A 25 -14.80 -3.11 7.18
N GLY A 26 -14.60 -3.02 5.85
CA GLY A 26 -13.61 -3.81 5.13
C GLY A 26 -12.17 -3.55 5.57
N CYS A 27 -11.89 -2.43 6.25
CA CYS A 27 -10.56 -2.13 6.77
C CYS A 27 -10.14 -3.00 7.96
N LYS A 28 -11.06 -3.75 8.59
CA LYS A 28 -10.76 -4.59 9.77
C LYS A 28 -9.63 -5.59 9.53
N ASN A 29 -9.55 -6.16 8.32
CA ASN A 29 -8.56 -7.17 7.94
C ASN A 29 -7.61 -6.67 6.82
N CYS A 30 -7.28 -5.38 6.82
CA CYS A 30 -6.42 -4.79 5.79
C CYS A 30 -5.00 -5.38 5.86
N TYR A 31 -4.61 -6.18 4.85
CA TYR A 31 -3.26 -6.76 4.76
C TYR A 31 -2.17 -5.68 4.77
N ALA A 32 -2.42 -4.54 4.08
CA ALA A 32 -1.44 -3.48 3.97
C ALA A 32 -1.15 -2.81 5.34
N GLU A 33 -2.16 -2.69 6.22
CA GLU A 33 -1.97 -2.19 7.59
C GLU A 33 -1.21 -3.18 8.48
N ARG A 34 -1.51 -4.47 8.33
CA ARG A 34 -0.77 -5.50 9.05
C ARG A 34 0.69 -5.47 8.65
N ASP A 35 0.96 -5.39 7.35
CA ASP A 35 2.33 -5.41 6.83
C ASP A 35 3.07 -4.13 7.22
N SER A 36 2.41 -2.96 7.25
CA SER A 36 3.07 -1.75 7.72
C SER A 36 3.49 -1.84 9.19
N LYS A 37 2.65 -2.40 10.06
CA LYS A 37 3.03 -2.69 11.45
C LYS A 37 4.19 -3.68 11.52
N ARG A 38 4.18 -4.73 10.69
CA ARG A 38 5.27 -5.71 10.59
C ARG A 38 6.60 -5.07 10.24
N TYR A 39 6.59 -4.10 9.33
CA TYR A 39 7.79 -3.38 8.90
C TYR A 39 8.07 -2.11 9.73
N GLY A 40 7.30 -1.84 10.77
CA GLY A 40 7.52 -0.70 11.69
C GLY A 40 7.07 0.66 11.15
N PHE A 41 6.20 0.71 10.14
CA PHE A 41 5.68 1.95 9.57
C PHE A 41 4.34 2.37 10.19
N ASP A 42 4.31 3.58 10.76
CA ASP A 42 3.11 4.20 11.33
C ASP A 42 2.50 5.22 10.35
N ILE A 43 1.86 4.69 9.29
CA ILE A 43 1.35 5.48 8.15
C ILE A 43 -0.18 5.33 7.92
N TRP A 44 -0.91 4.84 8.93
CA TRP A 44 -2.38 4.67 8.90
C TRP A 44 -3.08 5.66 9.83
N GLY A 45 -4.16 6.28 9.35
CA GLY A 45 -4.98 7.22 10.12
C GLY A 45 -5.07 8.61 9.49
N GLU A 46 -6.01 9.41 9.97
CA GLU A 46 -6.36 10.71 9.36
C GLU A 46 -5.22 11.73 9.40
N LYS A 47 -4.40 11.70 10.45
CA LYS A 47 -3.30 12.65 10.67
C LYS A 47 -1.92 12.11 10.25
N LYS A 48 -1.86 10.89 9.68
CA LYS A 48 -0.59 10.26 9.29
C LYS A 48 -0.29 10.54 7.82
N ILE A 49 0.98 10.81 7.52
CA ILE A 49 1.44 11.01 6.15
C ILE A 49 1.63 9.64 5.50
N ARG A 50 1.09 9.46 4.30
CA ARG A 50 1.27 8.24 3.51
C ARG A 50 2.71 8.16 3.01
N ARG A 51 3.28 6.96 3.01
CA ARG A 51 4.61 6.73 2.46
C ARG A 51 4.52 6.63 0.94
N LEU A 52 5.22 7.50 0.24
CA LEU A 52 5.29 7.44 -1.21
C LEU A 52 6.36 6.41 -1.61
N LEU A 53 5.98 5.53 -2.54
CA LEU A 53 6.79 4.37 -2.93
C LEU A 53 7.77 4.69 -4.08
N SER A 54 7.56 5.82 -4.76
CA SER A 54 8.48 6.38 -5.74
C SER A 54 8.54 7.89 -5.57
N ARG A 55 9.71 8.46 -5.86
CA ARG A 55 9.96 9.92 -5.80
C ARG A 55 9.69 10.62 -7.13
N ASP A 56 9.60 9.85 -8.22
CA ASP A 56 9.51 10.36 -9.59
C ASP A 56 8.07 10.51 -10.10
N TYR A 57 7.09 9.94 -9.39
CA TYR A 57 5.67 9.97 -9.78
C TYR A 57 4.84 10.94 -8.93
N TYR A 58 5.40 12.13 -8.65
CA TYR A 58 4.72 13.24 -7.94
C TYR A 58 4.11 14.25 -8.91
#